data_AF-A0A523HJR0-F1
#
_entry.id   AF-A0A523HJR0-F1
#
_cell.length_a   1.000
_cell.length_b   1.000
_cell.length_c   1.000
_cell.angle_alpha   90.00
_cell.angle_beta   90.00
_cell.angle_gamma   90.00
#
_symmetry.space_group_name_H-M   'P 1'
#
loop_
_entity.id
_entity.type
_entity.pdbx_description
1 polymer ?
#
loop_
_entity_poly.entity_id
_entity_poly.type
_entity_poly.pdbx_seq_one_letter_code
_entity_poly.pdbx_strand_id
1 'polypeptide(L)'
;DDTAALSVLEIRAKSRRLKAEHGLGMVIVDYLQLAKGPGSAESRQIEISAISQSLKALAKELEIPVVALSQLSRAVESRGGDRRPILSDLRESGAIEQDADVVMFIYRPELYGPVEEEGIAEIIIAKQRNGPTGTVKLKFHKNFVRFDNLENEKFRVEEVYAAEQPF
;
A
#
# COMPACT_ATOMS: atom_id res chain seq x y z
N ASP A 1 12.35 16.71 4.30
CA ASP A 1 11.70 17.64 5.24
C ASP A 1 11.16 16.77 6.35
N ASP A 2 11.88 16.74 7.46
CA ASP A 2 11.74 15.72 8.53
C ASP A 2 10.80 16.23 9.63
N THR A 3 9.68 16.82 9.22
CA THR A 3 8.66 17.31 10.14
C THR A 3 7.85 16.12 10.68
N ALA A 4 7.90 15.88 11.99
CA ALA A 4 7.16 14.79 12.62
C ALA A 4 5.63 15.01 12.58
N ALA A 5 4.88 13.96 12.23
CA ALA A 5 3.41 13.87 12.31
C ALA A 5 2.64 14.98 11.58
N LEU A 6 2.94 15.19 10.30
CA LEU A 6 2.19 16.10 9.43
C LEU A 6 0.71 15.70 9.36
N SER A 7 -0.16 16.70 9.52
CA SER A 7 -1.57 16.57 9.21
C SER A 7 -1.80 16.50 7.70
N VAL A 8 -2.92 15.92 7.27
CA VAL A 8 -3.24 15.84 5.84
C VAL A 8 -3.42 17.22 5.21
N LEU A 9 -3.88 18.22 5.97
CA LEU A 9 -3.99 19.59 5.49
C LEU A 9 -2.61 20.18 5.15
N GLU A 10 -1.60 19.92 5.97
CA GLU A 10 -0.23 20.35 5.71
C GLU A 10 0.37 19.63 4.51
N ILE A 11 0.12 18.33 4.37
CA ILE A 11 0.53 17.55 3.18
C ILE A 11 -0.05 18.19 1.92
N ARG A 12 -1.34 18.54 1.91
CA ARG A 12 -1.99 19.20 0.77
C ARG A 12 -1.40 20.57 0.48
N ALA A 13 -1.24 21.41 1.49
CA ALA A 13 -0.68 22.76 1.33
C ALA A 13 0.74 22.72 0.76
N LYS A 14 1.61 21.87 1.32
CA LYS A 14 2.98 21.67 0.83
C LYS A 14 2.99 21.11 -0.61
N SER A 15 2.17 20.11 -0.90
CA SER A 15 2.11 19.49 -2.23
C SER A 15 1.66 20.48 -3.31
N ARG A 16 0.63 21.31 -3.02
CA ARG A 16 0.18 22.38 -3.93
C ARG A 16 1.27 23.39 -4.21
N ARG A 17 1.96 23.84 -3.15
CA ARG A 17 3.07 24.79 -3.27
C ARG A 17 4.19 24.22 -4.13
N LEU A 18 4.62 22.99 -3.85
CA LEU A 18 5.66 22.30 -4.64
C LEU A 18 5.23 22.05 -6.09
N LYS A 19 3.96 21.73 -6.35
CA LYS A 19 3.43 21.59 -7.71
C LYS A 19 3.54 22.90 -8.49
N ALA A 20 3.18 24.02 -7.86
CA ALA A 20 3.23 25.35 -8.47
C ALA A 20 4.66 25.87 -8.68
N GLU A 21 5.55 25.67 -7.71
CA GLU A 21 6.91 26.21 -7.75
C GLU A 21 7.89 25.34 -8.56
N HIS A 22 7.72 24.02 -8.54
CA HIS A 22 8.75 23.08 -9.01
C HIS A 22 8.23 21.95 -9.90
N GLY A 23 6.93 21.86 -10.19
CA GLY A 23 6.39 20.80 -11.05
C GLY A 23 6.41 19.42 -10.40
N LEU A 24 5.89 19.30 -9.18
CA LEU A 24 5.74 18.04 -8.44
C LEU A 24 5.13 16.91 -9.30
N GLY A 25 5.78 15.74 -9.29
CA GLY A 25 5.39 14.55 -10.09
C GLY A 25 4.79 13.37 -9.32
N MET A 26 5.03 13.27 -8.00
CA MET A 26 4.49 12.22 -7.13
C MET A 26 4.53 12.66 -5.66
N VAL A 27 3.63 12.13 -4.84
CA VAL A 27 3.71 12.23 -3.37
C VAL A 27 3.86 10.83 -2.77
N ILE A 28 4.79 10.66 -1.83
CA ILE A 28 4.93 9.45 -1.02
C ILE A 28 4.67 9.81 0.45
N VAL A 29 3.79 9.05 1.12
CA VAL A 29 3.46 9.22 2.54
C VAL A 29 3.87 7.96 3.30
N ASP A 30 4.88 8.09 4.16
CA ASP A 30 5.40 7.04 5.05
C ASP A 30 5.20 7.43 6.51
N TYR A 31 4.24 6.89 7.26
CA TYR A 31 3.12 6.02 6.86
C TYR A 31 1.80 6.61 7.35
N LEU A 32 0.67 6.21 6.76
CA LEU A 32 -0.67 6.78 7.01
C LEU A 32 -1.02 6.84 8.49
N GLN A 33 -0.60 5.84 9.26
CA GLN A 33 -0.94 5.77 10.67
C GLN A 33 -0.19 6.80 11.55
N LEU A 34 0.79 7.55 11.03
CA LEU A 34 1.40 8.71 11.71
C LEU A 34 0.76 10.04 11.30
N ALA A 35 -0.03 10.07 10.22
CA ALA A 35 -0.77 11.25 9.82
C ALA A 35 -1.92 11.50 10.81
N LYS A 36 -2.10 12.76 11.18
CA LYS A 36 -3.20 13.22 12.03
C LYS A 36 -4.35 13.70 11.15
N GLY A 37 -5.55 13.21 11.41
CA GLY A 37 -6.80 13.70 10.84
C GLY A 37 -7.27 14.99 11.53
N PRO A 38 -8.33 15.63 11.00
CA PRO A 38 -8.90 16.83 11.60
C PRO A 38 -9.64 16.50 12.92
N GLY A 39 -9.18 17.06 14.04
CA GLY A 39 -9.85 17.00 15.36
C GLY A 39 -9.58 15.73 16.20
N SER A 40 -10.22 15.63 17.37
CA SER A 40 -10.25 14.40 18.16
C SER A 40 -11.28 13.43 17.54
N ALA A 41 -10.89 12.71 16.50
CA ALA A 41 -11.75 11.65 15.98
C ALA A 41 -12.01 10.61 17.09
N GLU A 42 -13.27 10.29 17.38
CA GLU A 42 -13.67 9.30 18.39
C GLU A 42 -13.13 7.89 18.09
N SER A 43 -12.86 7.60 16.81
CA SER A 43 -12.31 6.32 16.36
C SER A 43 -11.22 6.53 15.33
N ARG A 44 -10.11 5.80 15.50
CA ARG A 44 -8.99 5.75 14.54
C ARG A 44 -9.46 5.37 13.12
N GLN A 45 -10.50 4.56 13.01
CA GLN A 45 -11.06 4.15 11.71
C GLN A 45 -11.62 5.35 10.93
N ILE A 46 -12.30 6.27 11.62
CA ILE A 46 -12.85 7.49 11.01
C ILE A 46 -11.70 8.38 10.54
N GLU A 47 -10.67 8.51 11.36
CA GLU A 47 -9.49 9.30 11.03
C GLU A 47 -8.78 8.78 9.78
N ILE A 48 -8.54 7.47 9.70
CA ILE A 48 -7.91 6.85 8.53
C ILE A 48 -8.80 7.00 7.29
N SER A 49 -10.12 6.91 7.45
CA SER A 49 -11.06 7.15 6.35
C SER A 49 -10.95 8.58 5.81
N ALA A 50 -10.90 9.57 6.70
CA ALA A 50 -10.72 10.98 6.32
C ALA A 50 -9.36 11.23 5.65
N ILE A 51 -8.30 10.60 6.14
CA ILE A 51 -6.95 10.68 5.57
C ILE A 51 -6.95 10.12 4.13
N SER A 52 -7.47 8.90 3.95
CA SER A 52 -7.55 8.20 2.67
C SER A 52 -8.30 9.03 1.60
N GLN A 53 -9.50 9.51 1.94
CA GLN A 53 -10.30 10.32 1.02
C GLN A 53 -9.61 11.63 0.64
N SER A 54 -8.95 12.29 1.61
CA SER A 54 -8.26 13.55 1.37
C SER A 54 -7.01 13.36 0.50
N LEU A 55 -6.28 12.25 0.65
CA LEU A 55 -5.18 11.88 -0.26
C LEU A 55 -5.68 11.54 -1.66
N LYS A 56 -6.80 10.82 -1.79
CA LYS A 56 -7.44 10.57 -3.09
C LYS A 56 -7.88 11.86 -3.77
N ALA A 57 -8.43 12.81 -3.01
CA ALA A 57 -8.78 14.13 -3.52
C ALA A 57 -7.52 14.89 -3.99
N LEU A 58 -6.43 14.85 -3.22
CA LEU A 58 -5.16 15.48 -3.60
C LEU A 58 -4.58 14.91 -4.89
N ALA A 59 -4.61 13.57 -5.04
CA ALA A 59 -4.13 12.90 -6.26
C ALA A 59 -4.89 13.36 -7.50
N LYS A 60 -6.23 13.45 -7.40
CA LYS A 60 -7.09 13.95 -8.48
C LYS A 60 -6.88 15.43 -8.76
N GLU A 61 -6.73 16.24 -7.72
CA GLU A 61 -6.56 17.69 -7.82
C GLU A 61 -5.24 18.08 -8.48
N LEU A 62 -4.15 17.41 -8.11
CA LEU A 62 -2.80 17.72 -8.64
C LEU A 62 -2.43 16.91 -9.88
N GLU A 63 -3.28 15.96 -10.27
CA GLU A 63 -3.07 15.01 -11.37
C GLU A 63 -1.72 14.29 -11.25
N ILE A 64 -1.41 13.78 -10.05
CA ILE A 64 -0.19 13.03 -9.77
C ILE A 64 -0.47 11.77 -8.96
N PRO A 65 0.35 10.71 -9.09
CA PRO A 65 0.28 9.56 -8.22
C PRO A 65 0.56 9.94 -6.76
N VAL A 66 -0.23 9.38 -5.85
CA VAL A 66 0.00 9.43 -4.40
C VAL A 66 0.17 8.01 -3.91
N VAL A 67 1.37 7.69 -3.39
CA VAL A 67 1.68 6.40 -2.77
C VAL A 67 1.64 6.59 -1.27
N ALA A 68 0.90 5.74 -0.58
CA ALA A 68 0.77 5.79 0.86
C ALA A 68 1.06 4.43 1.47
N LEU A 69 1.98 4.40 2.44
CA LEU A 69 2.29 3.19 3.18
C LEU A 69 1.27 3.02 4.31
N SER A 70 0.72 1.81 4.43
CA SER A 70 -0.19 1.44 5.51
C SER A 70 0.33 0.19 6.20
N GLN A 71 0.28 0.19 7.52
CA GLN A 71 0.52 -1.01 8.31
C GLN A 71 -0.71 -1.92 8.30
N LEU A 72 -0.46 -3.23 8.31
CA LEU A 72 -1.51 -4.25 8.39
C LEU A 72 -1.88 -4.55 9.84
N SER A 73 -3.09 -5.10 10.04
CA SER A 73 -3.46 -5.67 11.34
C SER A 73 -2.54 -6.84 11.71
N ARG A 74 -2.19 -6.95 13.00
CA ARG A 74 -1.45 -8.10 13.55
C ARG A 74 -2.20 -9.44 13.40
N ALA A 75 -3.50 -9.39 13.09
CA ALA A 75 -4.31 -10.59 12.82
C ALA A 75 -3.75 -11.46 11.69
N VAL A 76 -2.97 -10.88 10.76
CA VAL A 76 -2.26 -11.62 9.70
C VAL A 76 -1.33 -12.70 10.27
N GLU A 77 -0.69 -12.45 11.42
CA GLU A 77 0.28 -13.37 12.04
C GLU A 77 -0.41 -14.55 12.74
N SER A 78 -1.63 -14.34 13.23
CA SER A 78 -2.42 -15.33 13.96
C SER A 78 -3.17 -16.29 13.03
N ARG A 79 -3.14 -16.08 11.71
CA ARG A 79 -3.65 -17.05 10.74
C ARG A 79 -2.74 -18.28 10.79
N GLY A 80 -3.24 -19.39 11.30
CA GLY A 80 -2.50 -20.65 11.47
C GLY A 80 -2.13 -21.38 10.16
N GLY A 81 -1.92 -20.62 9.07
CA GLY A 81 -1.65 -21.10 7.72
C GLY A 81 -0.87 -20.05 6.94
N ASP A 82 -1.24 -19.82 5.67
CA ASP A 82 -0.58 -18.83 4.83
C ASP A 82 -0.74 -17.40 5.38
N ARG A 83 0.40 -16.76 5.65
CA ARG A 83 0.49 -15.40 6.20
C ARG A 83 0.57 -14.33 5.10
N ARG A 84 0.27 -14.71 3.85
CA ARG A 84 0.07 -13.74 2.76
C ARG A 84 -1.02 -12.73 3.14
N PRO A 85 -0.70 -11.42 3.08
CA PRO A 85 -1.68 -10.37 3.31
C PRO A 85 -2.83 -10.41 2.31
N ILE A 86 -4.02 -10.11 2.80
CA ILE A 86 -5.26 -9.98 2.01
C ILE A 86 -5.94 -8.64 2.34
N LEU A 87 -6.90 -8.22 1.51
CA LEU A 87 -7.58 -6.93 1.69
C LEU A 87 -8.24 -6.79 3.08
N SER A 88 -8.78 -7.87 3.64
CA SER A 88 -9.35 -7.85 4.99
C SER A 88 -8.31 -7.60 6.10
N ASP A 89 -7.01 -7.63 5.82
CA ASP A 89 -5.99 -7.23 6.80
C ASP A 89 -5.87 -5.70 6.93
N LEU A 90 -6.47 -4.95 6.00
CA LEU A 90 -6.68 -3.50 6.10
C LEU A 90 -7.92 -3.15 6.94
N ARG A 91 -8.62 -4.13 7.55
CA ARG A 91 -9.98 -4.00 8.13
C ARG A 91 -10.19 -2.89 9.16
N GLU A 92 -9.14 -2.38 9.80
CA GLU A 92 -9.25 -1.14 10.60
C GLU A 92 -9.47 0.11 9.73
N SER A 93 -9.54 -0.05 8.42
CA SER A 93 -9.46 1.00 7.41
C SER A 93 -10.15 0.58 6.10
N GLY A 94 -11.36 0.03 6.18
CA GLY A 94 -12.14 -0.35 4.97
C GLY A 94 -12.27 0.78 3.93
N ALA A 95 -12.16 2.04 4.35
CA ALA A 95 -12.07 3.19 3.47
C ALA A 95 -10.83 3.18 2.56
N ILE A 96 -9.66 2.73 3.04
CA ILE A 96 -8.45 2.62 2.21
C ILE A 96 -8.73 1.67 1.04
N GLU A 97 -9.31 0.50 1.33
CA GLU A 97 -9.66 -0.46 0.29
C GLU A 97 -10.60 0.17 -0.74
N GLN A 98 -11.61 0.92 -0.32
CA GLN A 98 -12.59 1.53 -1.23
C GLN A 98 -11.99 2.66 -2.08
N ASP A 99 -11.23 3.56 -1.45
CA ASP A 99 -10.71 4.79 -2.05
C ASP A 99 -9.52 4.53 -2.99
N ALA A 100 -8.64 3.60 -2.62
CA ALA A 100 -7.43 3.30 -3.37
C ALA A 100 -7.75 2.80 -4.79
N ASP A 101 -7.00 3.25 -5.78
CA ASP A 101 -7.08 2.67 -7.13
C ASP A 101 -6.31 1.36 -7.21
N VAL A 102 -5.17 1.28 -6.50
CA VAL A 102 -4.29 0.12 -6.44
C VAL A 102 -3.97 -0.19 -4.99
N VAL A 103 -4.05 -1.45 -4.60
CA VAL A 103 -3.55 -1.94 -3.30
C VAL A 103 -2.51 -3.01 -3.57
N MET A 104 -1.30 -2.80 -3.06
CA MET A 104 -0.19 -3.74 -3.14
C MET A 104 0.26 -4.15 -1.75
N PHE A 105 0.47 -5.45 -1.55
CA PHE A 105 1.11 -5.97 -0.35
C PHE A 105 2.52 -6.46 -0.67
N ILE A 106 3.40 -6.33 0.32
CA ILE A 106 4.75 -6.90 0.26
C ILE A 106 4.75 -8.12 1.17
N TYR A 107 5.07 -9.28 0.61
CA TYR A 107 5.19 -10.52 1.36
C TYR A 107 6.58 -11.14 1.13
N ARG A 108 7.22 -11.59 2.22
CA ARG A 108 8.53 -12.25 2.18
C ARG A 108 8.40 -13.63 2.84
N PRO A 109 8.21 -14.70 2.06
CA PRO A 109 7.98 -16.06 2.57
C PRO A 109 9.02 -16.51 3.61
N GLU A 110 10.29 -16.20 3.36
CA GLU A 110 11.43 -16.54 4.24
C GLU A 110 11.34 -15.98 5.67
N LEU A 111 10.50 -14.96 5.92
CA LEU A 111 10.29 -14.42 7.28
C LEU A 111 9.36 -15.32 8.11
N TYR A 112 8.68 -16.27 7.48
CA TYR A 112 7.64 -17.09 8.10
C TYR A 112 7.99 -18.57 8.15
N GLY A 113 9.16 -18.96 7.64
CA GLY A 113 9.68 -20.32 7.74
C GLY A 113 10.76 -20.61 6.69
N PRO A 114 11.31 -21.84 6.70
CA PRO A 114 12.21 -22.31 5.65
C PRO A 114 11.54 -22.27 4.28
N VAL A 115 12.28 -21.88 3.25
CA VAL A 115 11.81 -21.81 1.87
C VAL A 115 12.83 -22.44 0.93
N GLU A 116 12.36 -22.90 -0.23
CA GLU A 116 13.23 -23.47 -1.26
C GLU A 116 14.16 -22.42 -1.88
N GLU A 117 13.66 -21.19 -2.04
CA GLU A 117 14.41 -20.08 -2.61
C GLU A 117 14.41 -18.86 -1.68
N GLU A 118 15.59 -18.50 -1.18
CA GLU A 118 15.77 -17.33 -0.34
C GLU A 118 15.87 -16.01 -1.11
N GLY A 119 15.51 -14.92 -0.43
CA GLY A 119 15.57 -13.58 -0.99
C GLY A 119 14.54 -13.36 -2.10
N ILE A 120 13.42 -14.09 -2.09
CA ILE A 120 12.25 -13.79 -2.91
C ILE A 120 11.27 -12.94 -2.11
N ALA A 121 10.81 -11.85 -2.72
CA ALA A 121 9.69 -11.06 -2.24
C ALA A 121 8.56 -11.08 -3.25
N GLU A 122 7.33 -11.22 -2.77
CA GLU A 122 6.12 -11.16 -3.54
C GLU A 122 5.48 -9.78 -3.38
N ILE A 123 5.26 -9.08 -4.50
CA ILE A 123 4.43 -7.89 -4.58
C ILE A 123 3.05 -8.34 -5.06
N ILE A 124 2.10 -8.39 -4.14
CA ILE A 124 0.75 -8.89 -4.37
C ILE A 124 -0.14 -7.70 -4.70
N ILE A 125 -0.55 -7.56 -5.96
CA ILE A 125 -1.52 -6.56 -6.43
C ILE A 125 -2.91 -7.08 -6.08
N ALA A 126 -3.38 -6.78 -4.87
CA ALA A 126 -4.64 -7.27 -4.33
C ALA A 126 -5.87 -6.50 -4.84
N LYS A 127 -5.68 -5.24 -5.27
CA LYS A 127 -6.69 -4.43 -5.93
C LYS A 127 -6.07 -3.67 -7.09
N GLN A 128 -6.76 -3.62 -8.22
CA GLN A 128 -6.43 -2.77 -9.36
C GLN A 128 -7.73 -2.33 -10.02
N ARG A 129 -8.09 -1.05 -9.92
CA ARG A 129 -9.37 -0.52 -10.42
C ARG A 129 -9.52 -0.65 -11.94
N ASN A 130 -8.42 -0.53 -12.68
CA ASN A 130 -8.42 -0.42 -14.14
C ASN A 130 -7.54 -1.49 -14.82
N GLY A 131 -7.45 -2.69 -14.26
CA GLY A 131 -6.56 -3.73 -14.75
C GLY A 131 -6.55 -4.99 -13.88
N PRO A 132 -5.71 -5.97 -14.20
CA PRO A 132 -5.68 -7.24 -13.48
C PRO A 132 -5.01 -7.11 -12.11
N THR A 133 -5.46 -7.95 -11.19
CA THR A 133 -4.75 -8.29 -9.95
C THR A 133 -3.78 -9.44 -10.22
N GLY A 134 -2.84 -9.68 -9.30
CA GLY A 134 -1.91 -10.81 -9.38
C GLY A 134 -0.66 -10.56 -8.57
N THR A 135 0.30 -11.48 -8.66
CA THR A 135 1.54 -11.43 -7.89
C THR A 135 2.74 -11.26 -8.79
N VAL A 136 3.63 -10.35 -8.43
CA VAL A 136 4.93 -10.15 -9.09
C VAL A 136 6.02 -10.54 -8.11
N LYS A 137 6.94 -11.43 -8.53
CA LYS A 137 8.08 -11.82 -7.70
C LYS A 137 9.28 -10.91 -8.00
N LEU A 138 9.98 -10.51 -6.95
CA LEU A 138 11.19 -9.67 -6.99
C LEU A 138 12.31 -10.34 -6.19
N LYS A 139 13.55 -10.03 -6.54
CA LYS A 139 14.71 -10.37 -5.71
C LYS A 139 14.84 -9.35 -4.59
N PHE A 140 14.92 -9.80 -3.35
CA PHE A 140 15.17 -8.98 -2.19
C PHE A 140 16.58 -9.20 -1.63
N HIS A 141 17.38 -8.14 -1.63
CA HIS A 141 18.72 -8.15 -1.05
C HIS A 141 18.69 -7.65 0.39
N LYS A 142 18.62 -8.58 1.36
CA LYS A 142 18.55 -8.31 2.81
C LYS A 142 19.58 -7.27 3.29
N ASN A 143 20.82 -7.39 2.83
CA ASN A 143 21.94 -6.55 3.26
C ASN A 143 21.82 -5.08 2.81
N PHE A 144 20.97 -4.79 1.83
CA PHE A 144 20.83 -3.46 1.23
C PHE A 144 19.40 -2.91 1.31
N VAL A 145 18.44 -3.69 1.83
CA VAL A 145 17.01 -3.36 1.83
C VAL A 145 16.53 -2.96 0.43
N ARG A 146 17.00 -3.69 -0.59
CA ARG A 146 16.78 -3.39 -2.00
C ARG A 146 15.96 -4.49 -2.67
N PHE A 147 15.03 -4.08 -3.52
CA PHE A 147 14.31 -4.94 -4.43
C PHE A 147 14.87 -4.77 -5.84
N ASP A 148 15.15 -5.87 -6.52
CA ASP A 148 15.55 -5.92 -7.93
C ASP A 148 14.60 -6.84 -8.71
N ASN A 149 14.53 -6.63 -10.02
CA ASN A 149 13.80 -7.54 -10.90
C ASN A 149 14.45 -8.93 -10.85
N LEU A 150 13.65 -9.99 -10.86
CA LEU A 150 14.17 -11.33 -11.12
C LEU A 150 14.61 -11.40 -12.57
N GLU A 151 15.88 -11.75 -12.81
CA GLU A 151 16.40 -11.93 -14.16
C GLU A 151 15.56 -13.01 -14.88
N ASN A 152 14.94 -12.63 -16.01
CA ASN A 152 14.16 -13.46 -16.95
C ASN A 152 12.64 -13.65 -16.80
N GLU A 153 11.94 -12.99 -15.88
CA GLU A 153 10.46 -12.96 -15.96
C GLU A 153 9.98 -11.80 -16.84
N LYS A 154 9.58 -12.11 -18.09
CA LYS A 154 8.63 -11.22 -18.80
C LYS A 154 7.43 -11.07 -17.87
N PHE A 155 7.10 -9.84 -17.44
CA PHE A 155 5.96 -9.53 -16.57
C PHE A 155 4.72 -10.36 -16.95
N ARG A 156 4.51 -11.47 -16.26
CA ARG A 156 3.30 -12.29 -16.35
C ARG A 156 2.59 -12.08 -15.04
N VAL A 157 1.55 -11.26 -15.06
CA VAL A 157 0.61 -11.22 -13.96
C VAL A 157 -0.05 -12.60 -13.95
N GLU A 158 0.31 -13.45 -12.97
CA GLU A 158 -0.40 -14.69 -12.75
C GLU A 158 -1.83 -14.32 -12.33
N GLU A 159 -2.80 -14.52 -13.24
CA GLU A 159 -4.22 -14.40 -12.94
C GLU A 159 -4.54 -15.42 -11.84
N VAL A 160 -4.69 -14.94 -10.60
CA VAL A 160 -5.14 -15.79 -9.51
C VAL A 160 -6.63 -16.04 -9.74
N TYR A 161 -6.95 -17.21 -10.32
CA TYR A 161 -8.30 -17.71 -10.48
C TYR A 161 -9.05 -17.64 -9.13
N ALA A 162 -10.02 -16.74 -9.03
CA ALA A 162 -11.11 -16.93 -8.09
C ALA A 162 -11.84 -18.20 -8.56
N ALA A 163 -11.73 -19.26 -7.78
CA ALA A 163 -12.51 -20.46 -7.99
C ALA A 163 -13.98 -20.07 -8.14
N GLU A 164 -14.55 -20.39 -9.30
CA GLU A 164 -15.99 -20.37 -9.53
C GLU A 164 -16.64 -21.22 -8.43
N GLN A 165 -17.33 -20.55 -7.50
CA GLN A 165 -18.34 -21.19 -6.68
C GLN A 165 -19.61 -21.24 -7.55
N PRO A 166 -20.11 -22.42 -7.95
CA PRO A 166 -21.32 -22.52 -8.74
C PRO A 166 -22.53 -22.16 -7.88
N PHE A 167 -23.29 -21.16 -8.36
CA PHE A 167 -24.66 -20.73 -8.02
C PHE A 167 -25.05 -20.58 -6.53
#